data_AF-K1TA25-F1
#
_entry.id   AF-K1TA25-F1
#
_cell.length_a   1.000
_cell.length_b   1.000
_cell.length_c   1.000
_cell.angle_alpha   90.00
_cell.angle_beta   90.00
_cell.angle_gamma   90.00
#
_symmetry.space_group_name_H-M   'P 1'
#
loop_
_entity.id
_entity.type
_entity.pdbx_description
1 polymer ?
#
loop_
_entity_poly.entity_id
_entity_poly.type
_entity_poly.pdbx_seq_one_letter_code
_entity_poly.pdbx_strand_id
1 'polypeptide(L)'
;MKKAIFPIGHHIKNEVREIAEEEHLINAKRKDSQGICFLGQINYNDYIRRYLGEKPGDVIEMETGKRIGEHKGLWFHTIGQRKGLGFGGGPWFVIKKDVENNILYVSHGYDPQSA
;
A
#
# COMPACT_ATOMS: atom_id res chain seq x y z
N MET A 1 10.55 -28.43 -0.83
CA MET A 1 9.10 -28.41 -1.14
C MET A 1 8.70 -29.77 -1.73
N LYS A 2 8.09 -30.67 -0.95
CA LYS A 2 7.57 -31.96 -1.47
C LYS A 2 6.09 -32.19 -1.16
N LYS A 3 5.43 -31.23 -0.48
CA LYS A 3 4.04 -31.33 0.01
C LYS A 3 3.11 -30.20 -0.46
N ALA A 4 3.61 -29.26 -1.25
CA ALA A 4 2.82 -28.15 -1.77
C ALA A 4 2.68 -28.32 -3.30
N ILE A 5 1.46 -28.18 -3.81
CA ILE A 5 1.13 -28.24 -5.24
C ILE A 5 0.42 -26.94 -5.59
N PHE A 6 0.79 -26.34 -6.73
CA PHE A 6 0.19 -25.11 -7.26
C PHE A 6 -0.55 -25.42 -8.57
N PRO A 7 -1.76 -26.00 -8.50
CA PRO A 7 -2.44 -26.61 -9.64
C PRO A 7 -2.75 -25.61 -10.77
N ILE A 8 -2.98 -24.34 -10.42
CA ILE A 8 -3.30 -23.28 -11.38
C ILE A 8 -2.09 -22.42 -11.77
N GLY A 9 -0.87 -22.75 -11.32
CA GLY A 9 0.31 -21.90 -11.50
C GLY A 9 0.75 -21.69 -12.94
N HIS A 10 0.33 -22.58 -13.85
CA HIS A 10 0.64 -22.50 -15.28
C HIS A 10 -0.47 -21.85 -16.11
N HIS A 11 -1.61 -21.53 -15.49
CA HIS A 11 -2.74 -20.91 -16.17
C HIS A 11 -2.71 -19.40 -16.00
N ILE A 12 -3.13 -18.69 -17.03
CA ILE A 12 -3.47 -17.28 -16.86
C ILE A 12 -4.84 -17.15 -16.18
N LYS A 13 -5.07 -16.01 -15.54
CA LYS A 13 -6.27 -15.79 -14.72
C LYS A 13 -7.59 -16.01 -15.47
N ASN A 14 -7.64 -15.70 -16.76
CA ASN A 14 -8.85 -15.87 -17.57
C ASN A 14 -9.15 -17.34 -17.83
N GLU A 15 -8.15 -18.16 -18.14
CA GLU A 15 -8.30 -19.61 -18.34
C GLU A 15 -8.88 -20.27 -17.07
N VAL A 16 -8.40 -19.88 -15.89
CA VAL A 16 -8.93 -20.40 -14.61
C VAL A 16 -10.42 -20.05 -14.44
N ARG A 17 -10.86 -18.89 -14.93
CA ARG A 17 -12.27 -18.48 -14.88
C ARG A 17 -13.12 -19.26 -15.87
N GLU A 18 -12.62 -19.49 -17.08
CA GLU A 18 -13.30 -20.30 -18.11
C GLU A 18 -13.52 -21.74 -17.62
N ILE A 19 -12.46 -22.40 -17.12
CA ILE A 19 -12.54 -23.74 -16.54
C ILE A 19 -13.58 -23.80 -15.41
N ALA A 20 -13.62 -22.78 -14.54
CA ALA A 20 -14.60 -22.74 -13.44
C ALA A 20 -16.06 -22.61 -13.94
N GLU A 21 -16.29 -21.92 -15.06
CA GLU A 21 -17.63 -21.80 -15.67
C GLU A 21 -18.06 -23.08 -16.39
N GLU A 22 -17.14 -23.72 -17.13
CA GLU A 22 -17.34 -25.01 -17.81
C GLU A 22 -17.68 -26.12 -16.80
N GLU A 23 -16.97 -26.16 -15.68
CA GLU A 23 -17.19 -27.12 -14.58
C GLU A 23 -18.34 -26.73 -13.64
N HIS A 24 -19.10 -25.67 -13.98
CA HIS A 24 -20.28 -25.21 -13.24
C HIS A 24 -20.02 -24.92 -11.76
N LEU A 25 -18.85 -24.38 -11.41
CA LEU A 25 -18.49 -24.06 -10.04
C LEU A 25 -19.29 -22.85 -9.53
N ILE A 26 -19.83 -22.96 -8.31
CA ILE A 26 -20.65 -21.91 -7.67
C ILE A 26 -19.91 -20.56 -7.58
N ASN A 27 -18.58 -20.59 -7.44
CA ASN A 27 -17.75 -19.40 -7.29
C ASN A 27 -17.16 -18.88 -8.61
N ALA A 28 -17.49 -19.45 -9.78
CA ALA A 28 -16.89 -19.09 -11.06
C ALA A 28 -16.97 -17.56 -11.35
N LYS A 29 -18.12 -16.96 -11.03
CA LYS A 29 -18.39 -15.52 -11.23
C LYS A 29 -18.04 -14.65 -10.02
N ARG A 30 -17.49 -15.22 -8.94
CA ARG A 30 -17.15 -14.45 -7.74
C ARG A 30 -16.00 -13.48 -8.06
N LYS A 31 -16.12 -12.25 -7.56
CA LYS A 31 -15.03 -11.27 -7.62
C LYS A 31 -13.89 -11.70 -6.70
N ASP A 32 -12.67 -11.48 -7.13
CA ASP A 32 -11.50 -11.81 -6.32
C ASP A 32 -11.47 -10.95 -5.06
N SER A 33 -11.01 -11.53 -3.96
CA SER A 33 -10.73 -10.78 -2.74
C SER A 33 -9.70 -9.69 -3.03
N GLN A 34 -9.99 -8.48 -2.54
CA GLN A 34 -9.09 -7.32 -2.61
C GLN A 34 -8.66 -6.96 -1.19
N GLY A 35 -7.45 -6.41 -1.05
CA GLY A 35 -6.88 -6.05 0.26
C GLY A 35 -6.14 -7.20 0.94
N ILE A 36 -6.01 -7.10 2.26
CA ILE A 36 -5.21 -8.04 3.08
C ILE A 36 -6.03 -9.30 3.36
N CYS A 37 -5.45 -10.47 3.12
CA CYS A 37 -6.07 -11.75 3.45
C CYS A 37 -6.49 -11.80 4.94
N PHE A 38 -7.62 -12.46 5.22
CA PHE A 38 -8.19 -12.66 6.56
C PHE A 38 -8.78 -11.43 7.27
N LEU A 39 -8.47 -10.22 6.81
CA LEU A 39 -9.00 -8.98 7.39
C LEU A 39 -10.33 -8.52 6.76
N GLY A 40 -10.71 -9.11 5.63
CA GLY A 40 -11.97 -8.77 4.94
C GLY A 40 -11.94 -7.35 4.35
N GLN A 41 -13.13 -6.78 4.13
CA GLN A 41 -13.27 -5.39 3.65
C GLN A 41 -13.15 -4.43 4.83
N ILE A 42 -11.92 -4.11 5.22
CA ILE A 42 -11.66 -3.09 6.22
C ILE A 42 -10.81 -1.96 5.65
N ASN A 43 -11.01 -0.77 6.20
CA ASN A 43 -10.11 0.35 5.93
C ASN A 43 -8.78 0.10 6.63
N TYR A 44 -7.69 -0.02 5.85
CA TYR A 44 -6.36 -0.27 6.36
C TYR A 44 -5.92 0.78 7.39
N ASN A 45 -6.19 2.07 7.15
CA ASN A 45 -5.79 3.13 8.06
C ASN A 45 -6.54 3.05 9.39
N ASP A 46 -7.82 2.68 9.37
CA ASP A 46 -8.60 2.50 10.61
C ASP A 46 -8.12 1.29 11.40
N TYR A 47 -7.77 0.21 10.70
CA TYR A 47 -7.17 -0.97 11.32
C TYR A 47 -5.86 -0.61 12.03
N ILE A 48 -4.91 0.00 11.31
CA ILE A 48 -3.62 0.36 11.89
C ILE A 48 -3.78 1.38 13.02
N ARG A 49 -4.66 2.37 12.88
CA ARG A 49 -4.94 3.36 13.93
C ARG A 49 -5.46 2.69 15.22
N ARG A 50 -6.29 1.66 15.11
CA ARG A 50 -6.81 0.94 16.28
C ARG A 50 -5.70 0.23 17.08
N TYR A 51 -4.66 -0.26 16.42
CA TYR A 51 -3.59 -1.03 17.08
C TYR A 51 -2.35 -0.20 17.43
N LEU A 52 -1.96 0.74 16.57
CA LEU A 52 -0.74 1.54 16.74
C LEU A 52 -1.02 3.01 17.09
N GLY A 53 -2.27 3.45 16.99
CA GLY A 53 -2.63 4.85 17.20
C GLY A 53 -2.12 5.78 16.09
N GLU A 54 -2.05 7.06 16.44
CA GLU A 54 -1.42 8.11 15.62
C GLU A 54 -0.18 8.62 16.35
N LYS A 55 0.88 8.89 15.60
CA LYS A 55 2.10 9.53 16.09
C LYS A 55 2.46 10.65 15.11
N PRO A 56 1.91 11.86 15.32
CA PRO A 56 2.14 12.96 14.41
C PRO A 56 3.61 13.32 14.32
N GLY A 57 4.06 13.73 13.14
CA GLY A 57 5.46 14.04 12.86
C GLY A 57 5.60 14.91 11.62
N ASP A 58 6.77 15.51 11.45
CA ASP A 58 6.98 16.52 10.43
C ASP A 58 7.10 15.92 9.03
N VAL A 59 6.58 16.65 8.05
CA VAL A 59 6.80 16.36 6.63
C VAL A 59 7.76 17.37 6.07
N ILE A 60 8.89 16.88 5.54
CA ILE A 60 9.98 17.71 5.03
C ILE A 60 10.18 17.44 3.54
N GLU A 61 10.25 18.51 2.75
CA GLU A 61 10.71 18.43 1.36
C GLU A 61 12.22 18.16 1.35
N MET A 62 12.63 17.07 0.68
CA MET A 62 14.02 16.63 0.70
C MET A 62 14.97 17.64 0.06
N GLU A 63 14.57 18.24 -1.05
CA GLU A 63 15.41 19.16 -1.83
C GLU A 63 15.68 20.47 -1.11
N THR A 64 14.69 20.98 -0.39
CA THR A 64 14.76 22.31 0.24
C THR A 64 14.99 22.25 1.74
N GLY A 65 14.77 21.09 2.37
CA GLY A 65 14.72 20.94 3.83
C GLY A 65 13.52 21.64 4.46
N LYS A 66 12.58 22.16 3.67
CA LYS A 66 11.44 22.93 4.18
C LYS A 66 10.40 21.99 4.78
N ARG A 67 9.91 22.35 5.97
CA ARG A 67 8.70 21.73 6.53
C ARG A 67 7.49 22.16 5.71
N ILE A 68 6.80 21.20 5.11
CA ILE A 68 5.63 21.43 4.25
C ILE A 68 4.31 20.98 4.89
N GLY A 69 4.37 20.25 6.00
CA GLY A 69 3.19 19.77 6.70
C GLY A 69 3.50 18.83 7.85
N GLU A 70 2.49 18.07 8.25
CA GLU A 70 2.53 17.07 9.31
C GLU A 70 1.83 15.80 8.84
N HIS A 71 2.39 14.64 9.17
CA HIS A 71 1.79 13.33 8.94
C HIS A 71 1.14 12.80 10.21
N LYS A 72 0.18 11.88 10.12
CA LYS A 72 -0.46 11.26 11.30
C LYS A 72 0.28 10.05 11.87
N GLY A 73 1.30 9.57 11.17
CA GLY A 73 2.15 8.46 11.58
C GLY A 73 2.83 7.80 10.39
N LEU A 74 4.10 7.42 10.53
CA LEU A 74 4.91 6.86 9.44
C LEU A 74 4.35 5.55 8.87
N TRP A 75 3.56 4.81 9.65
CA TRP A 75 2.89 3.56 9.25
C TRP A 75 1.67 3.74 8.35
N PHE A 76 1.15 4.97 8.22
CA PHE A 76 0.08 5.29 7.25
C PHE A 76 0.61 5.62 5.86
N HIS A 77 1.93 5.64 5.70
CA HIS A 77 2.58 6.00 4.46
C HIS A 77 3.37 4.82 3.88
N THR A 78 3.67 4.84 2.59
CA THR A 78 4.58 3.89 1.93
C THR A 78 5.54 4.67 1.04
N ILE A 79 6.81 4.25 0.96
CA ILE A 79 7.76 4.85 0.02
C ILE A 79 7.21 4.69 -1.41
N GLY A 80 7.28 5.74 -2.22
CA GLY A 80 6.66 5.85 -3.54
C GLY A 80 5.19 6.28 -3.52
N GLN A 81 4.57 6.46 -2.35
CA GLN A 81 3.19 6.93 -2.27
C GLN A 81 3.05 8.38 -2.76
N ARG A 82 2.13 8.59 -3.71
CA ARG A 82 1.77 9.92 -4.24
C ARG A 82 0.46 10.48 -3.70
N LYS A 83 -0.54 9.61 -3.49
CA LYS A 83 -1.91 10.01 -3.11
C LYS A 83 -2.13 9.91 -1.60
N GLY A 84 -3.08 10.67 -1.08
CA GLY A 84 -3.52 10.55 0.32
C GLY A 84 -2.50 11.03 1.35
N LEU A 85 -1.65 11.99 0.98
CA LEU A 85 -0.63 12.54 1.88
C LEU A 85 -1.20 13.59 2.84
N GLY A 86 -2.28 14.29 2.47
CA GLY A 86 -3.02 15.17 3.38
C GLY A 86 -2.50 16.60 3.50
N PHE A 87 -1.51 16.99 2.69
CA PHE A 87 -0.96 18.35 2.64
C PHE A 87 -0.86 18.87 1.20
N GLY A 88 -0.83 20.20 1.06
CA GLY A 88 -0.85 20.92 -0.23
C GLY A 88 0.54 21.10 -0.86
N GLY A 89 0.58 21.80 -2.00
CA GLY A 89 1.83 22.15 -2.69
C GLY A 89 2.40 21.09 -3.64
N GLY A 90 1.63 20.04 -3.97
CA GLY A 90 2.09 18.90 -4.76
C GLY A 90 2.12 19.08 -6.29
N PRO A 91 2.43 18.00 -7.05
CA PRO A 91 2.47 16.60 -6.61
C PRO A 91 3.68 16.28 -5.74
N TRP A 92 3.46 15.46 -4.70
CA TRP A 92 4.50 14.96 -3.79
C TRP A 92 4.56 13.44 -3.83
N PHE A 93 5.74 12.88 -3.59
CA PHE A 93 6.00 11.46 -3.42
C PHE A 93 6.76 11.23 -2.13
N VAL A 94 6.38 10.23 -1.35
CA VAL A 94 7.17 9.78 -0.19
C VAL A 94 8.45 9.14 -0.68
N ILE A 95 9.61 9.65 -0.27
CA ILE A 95 10.90 9.10 -0.68
C ILE A 95 11.65 8.46 0.48
N LYS A 96 11.43 8.91 1.73
CA LYS A 96 12.13 8.36 2.90
C LYS A 96 11.27 8.52 4.16
N LYS A 97 11.46 7.60 5.10
CA LYS A 97 10.91 7.67 6.46
C LYS A 97 12.06 7.63 7.46
N ASP A 98 12.17 8.66 8.28
CA ASP A 98 13.10 8.67 9.39
C ASP A 98 12.33 8.30 10.67
N VAL A 99 12.52 7.07 11.11
CA VAL A 99 11.81 6.51 12.26
C VAL A 99 12.34 7.08 13.58
N GLU A 100 13.64 7.40 13.64
CA GLU A 100 14.30 7.91 14.84
C GLU A 100 13.80 9.33 15.14
N ASN A 101 13.77 10.18 14.12
CA ASN A 101 13.33 11.57 14.24
C ASN A 101 11.83 11.76 14.01
N ASN A 102 11.11 10.71 13.59
CA ASN A 102 9.69 10.75 13.26
C ASN A 102 9.37 11.78 12.16
N ILE A 103 10.14 11.72 11.07
CA ILE A 103 10.03 12.63 9.92
C ILE A 103 9.69 11.85 8.65
N LEU A 104 8.74 12.36 7.87
CA LEU A 104 8.41 11.87 6.54
C LEU A 104 9.03 12.80 5.49
N TYR A 105 9.94 12.26 4.67
CA TYR A 105 10.51 13.03 3.58
C TYR A 105 9.74 12.81 2.28
N VAL A 106 9.51 13.90 1.56
CA VAL A 106 8.87 13.89 0.25
C VAL A 106 9.66 14.68 -0.79
N SER A 107 9.38 14.41 -2.06
CA SER A 107 9.91 15.13 -3.22
C SER A 107 8.84 15.29 -4.30
N HIS A 108 9.03 16.25 -5.21
CA HIS A 108 8.26 16.38 -6.43
C HIS A 108 8.51 15.25 -7.45
N GLY A 109 9.65 14.56 -7.32
CA GLY A 109 10.03 13.40 -8.12
C GLY A 109 10.07 12.12 -7.28
N TYR A 110 9.94 10.98 -7.96
CA TYR A 110 10.25 9.68 -7.37
C TYR A 110 11.13 8.91 -8.34
N ASP A 111 12.39 8.70 -7.96
CA ASP A 111 13.27 7.76 -8.64
C ASP A 111 13.39 6.50 -7.78
N PRO A 112 12.93 5.33 -8.25
CA PRO A 112 13.04 4.08 -7.52
C PRO A 112 14.48 3.69 -7.15
N GLN A 113 15.50 4.20 -7.86
CA GLN A 113 16.91 3.91 -7.59
C GLN A 113 17.50 4.72 -6.42
N SER A 114 16.85 5.82 -6.03
CA SER A 114 17.30 6.69 -4.92
C SER A 114 16.52 6.48 -3.62
N ALA A 115 15.62 5.50 -3.60
CA ALA A 115 14.75 5.13 -2.46
C ALA A 115 15.41 4.16 -1.47
#